data_AF-A0A9P4JBW3-F1
#
_entry.id   AF-A0A9P4JBW3-F1
#
_cell.length_a   1.000
_cell.length_b   1.000
_cell.length_c   1.000
_cell.angle_alpha   90.00
_cell.angle_beta   90.00
_cell.angle_gamma   90.00
#
_symmetry.space_group_name_H-M   'P 1'
#
loop_
_entity.id
_entity.type
_entity.pdbx_description
1 polymer ?
#
loop_
_entity_poly.entity_id
_entity_poly.type
_entity_poly.pdbx_seq_one_letter_code
_entity_poly.pdbx_strand_id
1 'polypeptide(L)'
;MPGPTNTLLIEGTFEELADELALYIDSLKKSQGDETSNIQAECAQLLQENKKDEVLKRLVMGGQALNQAPEKEFIAAYNLLIHLARQSPNLAMFLPKICGHLTAPVSSSPANGSGLALSVLSTIFNTISPTSELRYHVLLAILRVIRASTNFETLRPQLKQLDAWLEAWDVEEEDARKLYLAISDLAADVGEDEHAYTYLIRALRTIPSDEASSDEARQLSLRALKSALTHPAHYDFQDLTDLDSVQALRNSEPIYFQLLEIFTSDSLDDFNDFNDEHEGWIETSGLDGSALSRKIRLLTLASLAASSGQTRSLPYAQIAKALQIPSEDVEMWVIDVIRAGLVEGKLSQLNQTFLIHRSTYRVFGENQWREVASRLDMWRNSLTGVLNVIQSEKERFLQEREEEQRQVEAKLERASGGGNMGRAQQQQGGQGKGKPRFKEIDEDAD
;
A
#
# COMPACT_ATOMS: atom_id res chain seq x y z
N MET A 1 19.70 -12.10 -8.09
CA MET A 1 21.13 -11.77 -8.26
C MET A 1 21.58 -11.11 -6.97
N PRO A 2 22.38 -11.75 -6.12
CA PRO A 2 22.90 -11.11 -4.92
C PRO A 2 23.85 -9.99 -5.37
N GLY A 3 23.65 -8.78 -4.86
CA GLY A 3 24.52 -7.65 -5.14
C GLY A 3 25.96 -7.92 -4.70
N PRO A 4 26.93 -7.15 -5.23
CA PRO A 4 28.34 -7.34 -4.88
C PRO A 4 28.50 -7.24 -3.36
N THR A 5 29.19 -8.23 -2.78
CA THR A 5 29.73 -8.12 -1.42
C THR A 5 30.65 -6.91 -1.41
N ASN A 6 30.20 -5.78 -0.83
CA ASN A 6 31.01 -4.58 -0.67
C ASN A 6 32.17 -4.89 0.28
N THR A 7 33.26 -5.37 -0.29
CA THR A 7 34.57 -5.42 0.36
C THR A 7 35.01 -3.99 0.63
N LEU A 8 34.93 -3.57 1.88
CA LEU A 8 35.77 -2.49 2.40
C LEU A 8 37.22 -2.92 2.17
N LEU A 9 37.83 -2.50 1.06
CA LEU A 9 39.25 -2.71 0.80
C LEU A 9 40.03 -1.71 1.64
N ILE A 10 40.45 -2.17 2.82
CA ILE A 10 41.40 -1.47 3.68
C ILE A 10 42.58 -2.43 3.86
N GLU A 11 43.73 -2.06 3.31
CA GLU A 11 44.95 -2.84 3.37
C GLU A 11 45.81 -2.35 4.55
N GLY A 12 46.15 -3.26 5.46
CA GLY A 12 46.98 -2.95 6.64
C GLY A 12 46.79 -3.96 7.76
N THR A 13 47.77 -4.07 8.66
CA THR A 13 47.61 -4.88 9.87
C THR A 13 46.72 -4.17 10.89
N PHE A 14 46.08 -4.93 11.80
CA PHE A 14 45.21 -4.35 12.83
C PHE A 14 45.92 -3.29 13.67
N GLU A 15 47.20 -3.51 13.98
CA GLU A 15 48.00 -2.65 14.84
C GLU A 15 48.30 -1.32 14.14
N GLU A 16 48.75 -1.36 12.88
CA GLU A 16 49.00 -0.16 12.07
C GLU A 16 47.73 0.67 11.86
N LEU A 17 46.63 0.03 11.51
CA LEU A 17 45.36 0.70 11.24
C LEU A 17 44.73 1.29 12.52
N ALA A 18 44.90 0.63 13.66
CA ALA A 18 44.46 1.14 14.96
C ALA A 18 45.29 2.36 15.41
N ASP A 19 46.60 2.32 15.21
CA ASP A 19 47.51 3.43 15.53
C ASP A 19 47.28 4.64 14.63
N GLU A 20 47.07 4.44 13.32
CA GLU A 20 46.74 5.52 12.37
C GLU A 20 45.40 6.18 12.73
N LEU A 21 44.37 5.40 13.08
CA LEU A 21 43.09 5.94 13.50
C LEU A 21 43.19 6.69 14.84
N ALA A 22 43.97 6.16 15.80
CA ALA A 22 44.19 6.83 17.09
C ALA A 22 44.90 8.18 16.92
N LEU A 23 45.95 8.22 16.08
CA LEU A 23 46.65 9.44 15.69
C LEU A 23 45.70 10.48 15.07
N TYR A 24 44.84 10.02 14.16
CA TYR A 24 43.87 10.88 13.50
C TYR A 24 42.85 11.45 14.49
N ILE A 25 42.30 10.63 15.38
CA ILE A 25 41.37 11.08 16.42
C ILE A 25 42.03 12.09 17.36
N ASP A 26 43.27 11.85 17.81
CA ASP A 26 44.00 12.79 18.65
C ASP A 26 44.29 14.11 17.92
N SER A 27 44.58 14.07 16.61
CA SER A 27 44.77 15.29 15.81
C SER A 27 43.48 16.13 15.73
N LEU A 28 42.33 15.47 15.58
CA LEU A 28 41.02 16.13 15.57
C LEU A 28 40.70 16.72 16.94
N LYS A 29 40.92 15.99 18.04
CA LYS A 29 40.69 16.51 19.40
C LYS A 29 41.61 17.68 19.76
N LYS A 30 42.89 17.63 19.37
CA LYS A 30 43.86 18.73 19.55
C LYS A 30 43.45 19.98 18.78
N SER A 31 42.91 19.83 17.57
CA SER A 31 42.40 20.97 16.80
C SER A 31 41.23 21.71 17.47
N GLN A 32 40.59 21.10 18.48
CA GLN A 32 39.42 21.62 19.17
C GLN A 32 39.69 22.11 20.60
N GLY A 33 40.96 22.17 21.02
CA GLY A 33 41.36 22.74 22.32
C GLY A 33 41.42 21.72 23.47
N ASP A 34 41.33 20.43 23.18
CA ASP A 34 41.49 19.36 24.19
C ASP A 34 42.92 18.80 24.15
N GLU A 35 43.87 19.59 24.67
CA GLU A 35 45.31 19.27 24.71
C GLU A 35 45.66 18.05 25.58
N THR A 36 44.70 17.51 26.34
CA THR A 36 44.89 16.37 27.25
C THR A 36 44.60 15.00 26.64
N SER A 37 44.12 14.96 25.40
CA SER A 37 43.81 13.69 24.71
C SER A 37 45.08 12.96 24.26
N ASN A 38 45.29 11.77 24.84
CA ASN A 38 46.42 10.86 24.58
C ASN A 38 45.90 9.46 24.19
N ILE A 39 44.89 9.40 23.32
CA ILE A 39 44.25 8.13 22.93
C ILE A 39 45.26 7.24 22.21
N GLN A 40 46.17 7.81 21.44
CA GLN A 40 47.27 7.09 20.80
C GLN A 40 48.20 6.42 21.81
N ALA A 41 48.62 7.12 22.86
CA ALA A 41 49.54 6.56 23.86
C ALA A 41 48.91 5.42 24.67
N GLU A 42 47.61 5.54 24.97
CA GLU A 42 46.84 4.48 25.62
C GLU A 42 46.57 3.29 24.69
N CYS A 43 46.25 3.53 23.41
CA CYS A 43 46.06 2.48 22.42
C CYS A 43 47.38 1.72 22.17
N ALA A 44 48.51 2.42 22.06
CA ALA A 44 49.82 1.80 21.89
C ALA A 44 50.22 0.92 23.09
N GLN A 45 49.91 1.34 24.32
CA GLN A 45 50.13 0.50 25.52
C GLN A 45 49.24 -0.74 25.52
N LEU A 46 47.96 -0.59 25.16
CA LEU A 46 47.00 -1.70 25.13
C LEU A 46 47.25 -2.67 23.96
N LEU A 47 47.81 -2.19 22.85
CA LEU A 47 48.28 -3.01 21.73
C LEU A 47 49.50 -3.84 22.14
N GLN A 48 50.44 -3.28 22.92
CA GLN A 48 51.56 -4.04 23.51
C GLN A 48 51.10 -5.13 24.49
N GLU A 49 49.99 -4.92 25.18
CA GLU A 49 49.35 -5.91 26.05
C GLU A 49 48.43 -6.91 25.30
N ASN A 50 48.31 -6.79 23.97
CA ASN A 50 47.47 -7.61 23.10
C ASN A 50 45.97 -7.59 23.46
N LYS A 51 45.49 -6.51 24.10
CA LYS A 51 44.09 -6.32 24.52
C LYS A 51 43.28 -5.61 23.44
N LYS A 52 43.05 -6.29 22.32
CA LYS A 52 42.40 -5.73 21.11
C LYS A 52 41.02 -5.10 21.36
N ASP A 53 40.23 -5.68 22.26
CA ASP A 53 38.88 -5.18 22.57
C ASP A 53 38.90 -3.88 23.40
N GLU A 54 39.91 -3.68 24.25
CA GLU A 54 40.06 -2.45 25.03
C GLU A 54 40.52 -1.28 24.14
N VAL A 55 41.41 -1.56 23.18
CA VAL A 55 41.83 -0.62 22.12
C VAL A 55 40.61 -0.16 21.32
N LEU A 56 39.80 -1.11 20.82
CA LEU A 56 38.57 -0.80 20.09
C LEU A 56 37.57 -0.01 20.93
N LYS A 57 37.43 -0.31 22.23
CA LYS A 57 36.57 0.45 23.13
C LYS A 57 37.02 1.91 23.24
N ARG A 58 38.34 2.17 23.35
CA ARG A 58 38.89 3.53 23.40
C ARG A 58 38.73 4.25 22.06
N LEU A 59 39.00 3.58 20.94
CA LEU A 59 38.81 4.12 19.59
C LEU A 59 37.34 4.47 19.32
N VAL A 60 36.41 3.59 19.66
CA VAL A 60 34.96 3.84 19.48
C VAL A 60 34.50 5.00 20.34
N MET A 61 34.93 5.09 21.61
CA MET A 61 34.62 6.25 22.47
C MET A 61 35.24 7.55 21.94
N GLY A 62 36.48 7.48 21.41
CA GLY A 62 37.14 8.59 20.72
C GLY A 62 36.47 8.97 19.39
N GLY A 63 35.74 8.04 18.78
CA GLY A 63 35.07 8.19 17.49
C GLY A 63 34.00 9.28 17.44
N GLN A 64 33.55 9.81 18.59
CA GLN A 64 32.69 11.01 18.61
C GLN A 64 33.38 12.20 17.93
N ALA A 65 34.71 12.30 18.01
CA ALA A 65 35.49 13.36 17.35
C ALA A 65 35.45 13.26 15.81
N LEU A 66 35.13 12.08 15.25
CA LEU A 66 34.99 11.91 13.80
C LEU A 66 33.80 12.69 13.23
N ASN A 67 32.81 13.07 14.05
CA ASN A 67 31.70 13.94 13.64
C ASN A 67 32.12 15.37 13.29
N GLN A 68 33.39 15.70 13.53
CA GLN A 68 33.98 16.99 13.23
C GLN A 68 35.05 16.89 12.13
N ALA A 69 35.27 15.69 11.59
CA ALA A 69 36.19 15.46 10.50
C ALA A 69 35.72 16.19 9.21
N PRO A 70 36.65 16.59 8.32
CA PRO A 70 36.32 17.16 7.02
C PRO A 70 35.46 16.20 6.19
N GLU A 71 34.54 16.73 5.36
CA GLU A 71 33.61 15.92 4.53
C GLU A 71 34.31 14.82 3.72
N LYS A 72 35.49 15.14 3.16
CA LYS A 72 36.26 14.22 2.30
C LYS A 72 36.84 13.03 3.06
N GLU A 73 37.11 13.18 4.35
CA GLU A 73 37.77 12.17 5.18
C GLU A 73 36.77 11.42 6.07
N PHE A 74 35.57 11.99 6.27
CA PHE A 74 34.51 11.44 7.13
C PHE A 74 34.16 9.99 6.80
N ILE A 75 33.84 9.70 5.53
CA ILE A 75 33.45 8.35 5.10
C ILE A 75 34.61 7.37 5.28
N ALA A 76 35.83 7.77 4.92
CA ALA A 76 37.01 6.92 5.02
C ALA A 76 37.35 6.58 6.48
N ALA A 77 37.30 7.57 7.38
CA ALA A 77 37.58 7.39 8.79
C ALA A 77 36.57 6.46 9.49
N TYR A 78 35.28 6.61 9.18
CA TYR A 78 34.26 5.71 9.71
C TYR A 78 34.35 4.30 9.09
N ASN A 79 34.64 4.18 7.79
CA ASN A 79 34.89 2.89 7.14
C ASN A 79 36.06 2.14 7.77
N LEU A 80 37.13 2.86 8.14
CA LEU A 80 38.27 2.30 8.88
C LEU A 80 37.86 1.80 10.27
N LEU A 81 37.10 2.61 11.02
CA LEU A 81 36.57 2.21 12.32
C LEU A 81 35.67 0.96 12.23
N ILE A 82 34.82 0.87 11.20
CA ILE A 82 33.95 -0.28 10.95
C ILE A 82 34.76 -1.54 10.63
N HIS A 83 35.80 -1.40 9.79
CA HIS A 83 36.68 -2.51 9.44
C HIS A 83 37.42 -3.05 10.68
N LEU A 84 37.94 -2.16 11.53
CA LEU A 84 38.56 -2.52 12.80
C LEU A 84 37.57 -3.19 13.76
N ALA A 85 36.35 -2.66 13.88
CA ALA A 85 35.30 -3.24 14.72
C ALA A 85 34.88 -4.65 14.27
N ARG A 86 34.87 -4.92 12.95
CA ARG A 86 34.54 -6.25 12.39
C ARG A 86 35.58 -7.32 12.69
N GLN A 87 36.83 -6.95 12.92
CA GLN A 87 37.88 -7.90 13.28
C GLN A 87 37.76 -8.41 14.72
N SER A 88 36.97 -7.76 15.57
CA SER A 88 36.66 -8.23 16.91
C SER A 88 35.43 -9.15 16.92
N PRO A 89 35.44 -10.23 17.72
CA PRO A 89 34.25 -11.05 17.96
C PRO A 89 33.13 -10.30 18.70
N ASN A 90 33.43 -9.14 19.33
CA ASN A 90 32.50 -8.36 20.15
C ASN A 90 31.83 -7.19 19.40
N LEU A 91 31.56 -7.35 18.09
CA LEU A 91 30.94 -6.33 17.24
C LEU A 91 29.62 -5.76 17.82
N ALA A 92 28.83 -6.61 18.48
CA ALA A 92 27.55 -6.23 19.09
C ALA A 92 27.66 -5.14 20.16
N MET A 93 28.80 -5.03 20.87
CA MET A 93 29.01 -4.00 21.90
C MET A 93 29.40 -2.63 21.31
N PHE A 94 30.05 -2.63 20.15
CA PHE A 94 30.61 -1.42 19.53
C PHE A 94 29.62 -0.75 18.57
N LEU A 95 28.84 -1.56 17.85
CA LEU A 95 27.93 -1.07 16.81
C LEU A 95 26.88 -0.06 17.31
N PRO A 96 26.19 -0.27 18.45
CA PRO A 96 25.21 0.70 18.94
C PRO A 96 25.84 2.06 19.29
N LYS A 97 27.10 2.05 19.75
CA LYS A 97 27.83 3.29 20.05
C LYS A 97 28.23 4.03 18.78
N ILE A 98 28.73 3.30 17.76
CA ILE A 98 29.05 3.88 16.45
C ILE A 98 27.78 4.47 15.81
N CYS A 99 26.67 3.73 15.83
CA CYS A 99 25.37 4.23 15.39
C CYS A 99 24.92 5.46 16.19
N GLY A 100 25.10 5.46 17.51
CA GLY A 100 24.82 6.62 18.37
C GLY A 100 25.63 7.86 17.96
N HIS A 101 26.90 7.70 17.62
CA HIS A 101 27.74 8.79 17.14
C HIS A 101 27.26 9.29 15.77
N LEU A 102 26.91 8.40 14.84
CA LEU A 102 26.39 8.76 13.52
C LEU A 102 24.99 9.40 13.55
N THR A 103 24.20 9.15 14.61
CA THR A 103 22.92 9.84 14.84
C THR A 103 23.08 11.25 15.40
N ALA A 104 24.24 11.60 15.94
CA ALA A 104 24.51 12.96 16.42
C ALA A 104 24.79 13.91 15.24
N PRO A 105 24.44 15.21 15.36
CA PRO A 105 24.63 16.16 14.27
C PRO A 105 26.11 16.32 13.93
N VAL A 106 26.44 16.08 12.66
CA VAL A 106 27.79 16.26 12.10
C VAL A 106 28.11 17.76 12.08
N SER A 107 28.97 18.19 13.01
CA SER A 107 29.24 19.62 13.22
C SER A 107 30.11 20.22 12.10
N SER A 108 30.86 19.39 11.39
CA SER A 108 31.73 19.85 10.30
C SER A 108 30.97 20.27 9.04
N SER A 109 29.75 19.76 8.82
CA SER A 109 28.96 20.06 7.61
C SER A 109 27.45 19.95 7.86
N PRO A 110 26.81 21.05 8.30
CA PRO A 110 25.39 21.05 8.66
C PRO A 110 24.44 20.72 7.50
N ALA A 111 24.84 21.00 6.26
CA ALA A 111 24.00 20.77 5.07
C ALA A 111 24.10 19.34 4.51
N ASN A 112 25.31 18.77 4.45
CA ASN A 112 25.55 17.45 3.84
C ASN A 112 25.80 16.33 4.87
N GLY A 113 25.94 16.68 6.14
CA GLY A 113 26.34 15.76 7.20
C GLY A 113 25.38 14.58 7.37
N SER A 114 24.08 14.82 7.21
CA SER A 114 23.07 13.75 7.22
C SER A 114 23.24 12.76 6.07
N GLY A 115 23.52 13.24 4.86
CA GLY A 115 23.81 12.39 3.70
C GLY A 115 25.07 11.55 3.87
N LEU A 116 26.13 12.14 4.46
CA LEU A 116 27.36 11.42 4.79
C LEU A 116 27.12 10.34 5.85
N ALA A 117 26.38 10.66 6.92
CA ALA A 117 26.02 9.71 7.95
C ALA A 117 25.17 8.56 7.39
N LEU A 118 24.21 8.83 6.50
CA LEU A 118 23.40 7.81 5.83
C LEU A 118 24.24 6.91 4.92
N SER A 119 25.21 7.45 4.20
CA SER A 119 26.14 6.66 3.37
C SER A 119 26.97 5.69 4.21
N VAL A 120 27.49 6.16 5.35
CA VAL A 120 28.24 5.32 6.30
C VAL A 120 27.31 4.26 6.92
N LEU A 121 26.12 4.64 7.39
CA LEU A 121 25.15 3.70 7.97
C LEU A 121 24.67 2.66 6.95
N SER A 122 24.47 3.04 5.69
CA SER A 122 24.15 2.11 4.62
C SER A 122 25.32 1.13 4.36
N THR A 123 26.55 1.60 4.42
CA THR A 123 27.74 0.74 4.35
C THR A 123 27.77 -0.24 5.52
N ILE A 124 27.48 0.22 6.74
CA ILE A 124 27.37 -0.65 7.92
C ILE A 124 26.28 -1.70 7.71
N PHE A 125 25.09 -1.30 7.28
CA PHE A 125 23.97 -2.22 7.05
C PHE A 125 24.32 -3.31 6.02
N ASN A 126 24.99 -2.93 4.94
CA ASN A 126 25.36 -3.83 3.85
C ASN A 126 26.54 -4.76 4.18
N THR A 127 27.40 -4.38 5.14
CA THR A 127 28.59 -5.18 5.53
C THR A 127 28.29 -6.26 6.56
N ILE A 128 27.21 -6.10 7.35
CA ILE A 128 26.74 -7.07 8.34
C ILE A 128 25.99 -8.22 7.63
N SER A 129 25.98 -9.44 8.18
CA SER A 129 25.21 -10.57 7.62
C SER A 129 23.71 -10.24 7.54
N PRO A 130 22.99 -10.66 6.48
CA PRO A 130 21.55 -10.42 6.32
C PRO A 130 20.68 -11.01 7.44
N THR A 131 21.15 -12.06 8.11
CA THR A 131 20.42 -12.77 9.18
C THR A 131 20.70 -12.21 10.58
N SER A 132 21.51 -11.16 10.71
CA SER A 132 21.90 -10.66 12.03
C SER A 132 20.90 -9.62 12.54
N GLU A 133 20.40 -9.82 13.76
CA GLU A 133 19.58 -8.86 14.52
C GLU A 133 20.24 -7.47 14.64
N LEU A 134 21.57 -7.37 14.56
CA LEU A 134 22.28 -6.09 14.60
C LEU A 134 21.83 -5.13 13.48
N ARG A 135 21.32 -5.65 12.35
CA ARG A 135 20.77 -4.84 11.26
C ARG A 135 19.51 -4.07 11.68
N TYR A 136 18.71 -4.60 12.60
CA TYR A 136 17.55 -3.91 13.16
C TYR A 136 17.96 -2.62 13.87
N HIS A 137 18.98 -2.69 14.75
CA HIS A 137 19.49 -1.51 15.45
C HIS A 137 20.12 -0.48 14.51
N VAL A 138 20.80 -0.93 13.45
CA VAL A 138 21.34 -0.04 12.41
C VAL A 138 20.21 0.65 11.64
N LEU A 139 19.14 -0.07 11.30
CA LEU A 139 17.98 0.50 10.62
C LEU A 139 17.29 1.56 11.49
N LEU A 140 17.12 1.33 12.79
CA LEU A 140 16.60 2.36 13.71
C LEU A 140 17.49 3.61 13.74
N ALA A 141 18.82 3.45 13.70
CA ALA A 141 19.73 4.58 13.61
C ALA A 141 19.61 5.33 12.28
N ILE A 142 19.44 4.61 11.17
CA ILE A 142 19.14 5.19 9.84
C ILE A 142 17.86 6.03 9.92
N LEU A 143 16.77 5.48 10.45
CA LEU A 143 15.49 6.20 10.58
C LEU A 143 15.62 7.49 11.40
N ARG A 144 16.40 7.47 12.49
CA ARG A 144 16.67 8.67 13.30
C ARG A 144 17.40 9.77 12.50
N VAL A 145 18.40 9.39 11.70
CA VAL A 145 19.11 10.36 10.84
C VAL A 145 18.20 10.88 9.73
N ILE A 146 17.36 10.02 9.13
CA ILE A 146 16.39 10.45 8.11
C ILE A 146 15.39 11.43 8.72
N ARG A 147 14.91 11.18 9.94
CA ARG A 147 14.02 12.11 10.66
C ARG A 147 14.62 13.49 10.86
N ALA A 148 15.91 13.57 11.20
CA ALA A 148 16.60 14.85 11.35
C ALA A 148 16.83 15.59 10.02
N SER A 149 16.82 14.88 8.89
CA SER A 149 17.12 15.43 7.56
C SER A 149 15.92 15.55 6.62
N THR A 150 14.74 15.12 7.08
CA THR A 150 13.47 15.05 6.32
C THR A 150 13.55 14.36 4.94
N ASN A 151 14.58 13.55 4.70
CA ASN A 151 14.83 12.93 3.39
C ASN A 151 14.17 11.55 3.23
N PHE A 152 12.83 11.51 3.29
CA PHE A 152 12.04 10.27 3.21
C PHE A 152 12.10 9.59 1.83
N GLU A 153 12.42 10.32 0.77
CA GLU A 153 12.53 9.80 -0.60
C GLU A 153 13.53 8.63 -0.70
N THR A 154 14.63 8.70 0.05
CA THR A 154 15.65 7.65 0.07
C THR A 154 15.17 6.36 0.74
N LEU A 155 14.18 6.47 1.64
CA LEU A 155 13.63 5.35 2.40
C LEU A 155 12.54 4.59 1.62
N ARG A 156 11.73 5.29 0.80
CA ARG A 156 10.60 4.71 0.07
C ARG A 156 10.90 3.38 -0.66
N PRO A 157 12.00 3.23 -1.43
CA PRO A 157 12.29 1.97 -2.11
C PRO A 157 12.67 0.84 -1.15
N GLN A 158 13.34 1.20 -0.04
CA GLN A 158 13.83 0.24 0.96
C GLN A 158 12.69 -0.34 1.78
N LEU A 159 11.63 0.44 2.03
CA LEU A 159 10.44 0.00 2.75
C LEU A 159 9.75 -1.22 2.11
N LYS A 160 9.89 -1.43 0.80
CA LYS A 160 9.35 -2.62 0.11
C LYS A 160 10.04 -3.92 0.53
N GLN A 161 11.26 -3.83 1.07
CA GLN A 161 12.03 -4.99 1.55
C GLN A 161 11.85 -5.21 3.06
N LEU A 162 11.13 -4.33 3.74
CA LEU A 162 10.99 -4.35 5.20
C LEU A 162 10.40 -5.66 5.70
N ASP A 163 9.34 -6.15 5.05
CA ASP A 163 8.66 -7.39 5.44
C ASP A 163 9.62 -8.60 5.34
N ALA A 164 10.45 -8.65 4.29
CA ALA A 164 11.46 -9.71 4.12
C ALA A 164 12.63 -9.57 5.12
N TRP A 165 12.96 -8.36 5.55
CA TRP A 165 13.99 -8.13 6.56
C TRP A 165 13.53 -8.55 7.95
N LEU A 166 12.29 -8.21 8.32
CA LEU A 166 11.72 -8.59 9.61
C LEU A 166 11.63 -10.12 9.75
N GLU A 167 11.25 -10.83 8.68
CA GLU A 167 11.26 -12.30 8.65
C GLU A 167 12.68 -12.88 8.77
N ALA A 168 13.66 -12.28 8.09
CA ALA A 168 15.04 -12.75 8.12
C ALA A 168 15.76 -12.52 9.47
N TRP A 169 15.28 -11.57 10.27
CA TRP A 169 15.84 -11.22 11.58
C TRP A 169 15.11 -11.88 12.74
N ASP A 170 14.00 -12.58 12.49
CA ASP A 170 13.16 -13.21 13.51
C ASP A 170 12.80 -12.23 14.65
N VAL A 171 12.40 -11.01 14.26
CA VAL A 171 12.12 -9.93 15.22
C VAL A 171 10.82 -10.20 15.95
N GLU A 172 10.83 -10.05 17.28
CA GLU A 172 9.63 -10.10 18.09
C GLU A 172 8.61 -9.03 17.68
N GLU A 173 7.32 -9.32 17.85
CA GLU A 173 6.23 -8.43 17.41
C GLU A 173 6.30 -7.04 18.07
N GLU A 174 6.79 -6.94 19.31
CA GLU A 174 7.00 -5.66 20.00
C GLU A 174 8.05 -4.77 19.32
N ASP A 175 9.15 -5.37 18.84
CA ASP A 175 10.24 -4.63 18.19
C ASP A 175 9.87 -4.29 16.74
N ALA A 176 9.14 -5.16 16.05
CA ALA A 176 8.52 -4.83 14.77
C ALA A 176 7.55 -3.63 14.92
N ARG A 177 6.74 -3.59 15.99
CA ARG A 177 5.84 -2.47 16.30
C ARG A 177 6.60 -1.15 16.45
N LYS A 178 7.69 -1.12 17.24
CA LYS A 178 8.53 0.07 17.43
C LYS A 178 9.09 0.58 16.09
N LEU A 179 9.49 -0.32 15.20
CA LEU A 179 9.98 0.03 13.87
C LEU A 179 8.89 0.64 12.99
N TYR A 180 7.71 0.01 12.94
CA TYR A 180 6.58 0.54 12.18
C TYR A 180 6.12 1.91 12.70
N LEU A 181 6.09 2.10 14.03
CA LEU A 181 5.78 3.39 14.63
C LEU A 181 6.82 4.46 14.25
N ALA A 182 8.11 4.13 14.31
CA ALA A 182 9.18 5.05 13.89
C ALA A 182 9.07 5.45 12.41
N ILE A 183 8.68 4.53 11.53
CA ILE A 183 8.43 4.82 10.11
C ILE A 183 7.17 5.68 9.95
N SER A 184 6.10 5.40 10.71
CA SER A 184 4.86 6.18 10.66
C SER A 184 5.05 7.62 11.13
N ASP A 185 5.83 7.84 12.20
CA ASP A 185 6.18 9.17 12.70
C ASP A 185 7.00 9.95 11.68
N LEU A 186 7.96 9.29 11.05
CA LEU A 186 8.80 9.90 10.03
C LEU A 186 7.99 10.31 8.80
N ALA A 187 7.07 9.46 8.34
CA ALA A 187 6.20 9.78 7.21
C ALA A 187 5.27 10.95 7.53
N ALA A 188 4.72 11.00 8.76
CA ALA A 188 3.89 12.11 9.22
C ALA A 188 4.66 13.44 9.29
N ASP A 189 5.91 13.42 9.77
CA ASP A 189 6.77 14.61 9.85
C ASP A 189 7.07 15.23 8.46
N VAL A 190 7.05 14.41 7.40
CA VAL A 190 7.30 14.84 6.00
C VAL A 190 6.01 15.23 5.27
N GLY A 191 4.84 14.92 5.83
CA GLY A 191 3.52 15.16 5.21
C GLY A 191 3.08 14.05 4.26
N GLU A 192 3.67 12.85 4.39
CA GLU A 192 3.32 11.66 3.62
C GLU A 192 2.25 10.84 4.37
N ASP A 193 1.05 11.43 4.49
CA ASP A 193 0.00 10.92 5.38
C ASP A 193 -0.48 9.50 5.04
N GLU A 194 -0.53 9.13 3.75
CA GLU A 194 -0.94 7.79 3.30
C GLU A 194 0.05 6.70 3.77
N HIS A 195 1.34 6.98 3.65
CA HIS A 195 2.38 6.08 4.15
C HIS A 195 2.38 6.03 5.67
N ALA A 196 2.23 7.17 6.34
CA ALA A 196 2.14 7.23 7.80
C ALA A 196 0.99 6.35 8.33
N TYR A 197 -0.19 6.50 7.72
CA TYR A 197 -1.38 5.72 8.06
C TYR A 197 -1.18 4.22 7.81
N THR A 198 -0.63 3.85 6.64
CA THR A 198 -0.39 2.44 6.30
C THR A 198 0.50 1.73 7.33
N TYR A 199 1.61 2.37 7.75
CA TYR A 199 2.50 1.79 8.75
C TYR A 199 1.92 1.82 10.17
N LEU A 200 1.07 2.79 10.48
CA LEU A 200 0.36 2.82 11.75
C LEU A 200 -0.63 1.65 11.88
N ILE A 201 -1.37 1.32 10.81
CA ILE A 201 -2.24 0.13 10.77
C ILE A 201 -1.41 -1.15 10.88
N ARG A 202 -0.25 -1.24 10.20
CA ARG A 202 0.65 -2.39 10.36
C ARG A 202 1.12 -2.55 11.81
N ALA A 203 1.46 -1.46 12.49
CA ALA A 203 1.82 -1.49 13.91
C ALA A 203 0.66 -2.01 14.78
N LEU A 204 -0.58 -1.54 14.54
CA LEU A 204 -1.75 -2.02 15.29
C LEU A 204 -2.03 -3.51 15.06
N ARG A 205 -1.78 -4.04 13.85
CA ARG A 205 -1.93 -5.48 13.55
C ARG A 205 -0.93 -6.37 14.29
N THR A 206 0.17 -5.83 14.79
CA THR A 206 1.15 -6.57 15.62
C THR A 206 0.79 -6.62 17.10
N ILE A 207 -0.35 -6.02 17.50
CA ILE A 207 -0.81 -6.08 18.88
C ILE A 207 -1.62 -7.37 19.04
N PRO A 208 -1.23 -8.28 19.95
CA PRO A 208 -2.01 -9.48 20.21
C PRO A 208 -3.39 -9.11 20.78
N SER A 209 -4.42 -9.91 20.49
CA SER A 209 -5.80 -9.67 20.95
C SER A 209 -5.92 -9.54 22.47
N ASP A 210 -5.03 -10.20 23.22
CA ASP A 210 -4.98 -10.14 24.69
C ASP A 210 -4.57 -8.75 25.22
N GLU A 211 -3.80 -7.98 24.43
CA GLU A 211 -3.32 -6.63 24.77
C GLU A 211 -4.12 -5.52 24.09
N ALA A 212 -5.22 -5.86 23.40
CA ALA A 212 -6.06 -4.92 22.66
C ALA A 212 -6.64 -3.79 23.54
N SER A 213 -6.80 -4.04 24.84
CA SER A 213 -7.31 -3.05 25.82
C SER A 213 -6.20 -2.29 26.57
N SER A 214 -4.92 -2.50 26.22
CA SER A 214 -3.80 -1.78 26.83
C SER A 214 -3.87 -0.27 26.54
N ASP A 215 -3.28 0.55 27.41
CA ASP A 215 -3.26 1.99 27.22
C ASP A 215 -2.50 2.41 25.95
N GLU A 216 -1.44 1.68 25.60
CA GLU A 216 -0.69 1.89 24.36
C GLU A 216 -1.57 1.59 23.13
N ALA A 217 -2.24 0.44 23.10
CA ALA A 217 -3.16 0.07 22.01
C ALA A 217 -4.29 1.09 21.86
N ARG A 218 -4.82 1.60 22.98
CA ARG A 218 -5.84 2.65 22.99
C ARG A 218 -5.34 3.94 22.35
N GLN A 219 -4.17 4.45 22.78
CA GLN A 219 -3.59 5.68 22.24
C GLN A 219 -3.28 5.56 20.74
N LEU A 220 -2.70 4.43 20.32
CA LEU A 220 -2.41 4.17 18.91
C LEU A 220 -3.68 4.05 18.06
N SER A 221 -4.72 3.40 18.58
CA SER A 221 -6.01 3.27 17.88
C SER A 221 -6.72 4.61 17.74
N LEU A 222 -6.68 5.47 18.78
CA LEU A 222 -7.19 6.84 18.69
C LEU A 222 -6.41 7.67 17.66
N ARG A 223 -5.07 7.53 17.62
CA ARG A 223 -4.24 8.20 16.62
C ARG A 223 -4.60 7.75 15.21
N ALA A 224 -4.78 6.45 14.99
CA ALA A 224 -5.16 5.90 13.69
C ALA A 224 -6.55 6.37 13.25
N LEU A 225 -7.52 6.36 14.17
CA LEU A 225 -8.87 6.85 13.91
C LEU A 225 -8.86 8.34 13.53
N LYS A 226 -8.17 9.18 14.31
CA LYS A 226 -8.05 10.62 13.99
C LYS A 226 -7.41 10.83 12.63
N SER A 227 -6.33 10.11 12.33
CA SER A 227 -5.65 10.18 11.03
C SER A 227 -6.54 9.75 9.87
N ALA A 228 -7.32 8.67 10.01
CA ALA A 228 -8.27 8.23 8.99
C ALA A 228 -9.39 9.24 8.76
N LEU A 229 -9.92 9.80 9.85
CA LEU A 229 -10.99 10.78 9.81
C LEU A 229 -10.54 12.10 9.16
N THR A 230 -9.33 12.58 9.46
CA THR A 230 -8.80 13.81 8.85
C THR A 230 -8.30 13.63 7.42
N HIS A 231 -7.83 12.44 7.04
CA HIS A 231 -7.24 12.22 5.72
C HIS A 231 -8.29 12.39 4.60
N PRO A 232 -8.14 13.34 3.66
CA PRO A 232 -9.21 13.69 2.72
C PRO A 232 -9.54 12.59 1.71
N ALA A 233 -8.59 11.70 1.39
CA ALA A 233 -8.77 10.62 0.41
C ALA A 233 -9.01 9.24 1.04
N HIS A 234 -9.07 9.14 2.37
CA HIS A 234 -9.37 7.88 3.06
C HIS A 234 -10.88 7.81 3.37
N TYR A 235 -11.54 6.83 2.77
CA TYR A 235 -13.00 6.66 2.80
C TYR A 235 -13.43 5.23 3.19
N ASP A 236 -12.50 4.29 3.21
CA ASP A 236 -12.74 2.89 3.59
C ASP A 236 -12.20 2.68 5.00
N PHE A 237 -13.10 2.45 5.95
CA PHE A 237 -12.75 2.27 7.37
C PHE A 237 -12.73 0.80 7.80
N GLN A 238 -12.88 -0.14 6.85
CA GLN A 238 -12.91 -1.56 7.16
C GLN A 238 -11.58 -2.03 7.79
N ASP A 239 -10.46 -1.45 7.35
CA ASP A 239 -9.13 -1.67 7.88
C ASP A 239 -8.98 -1.36 9.37
N LEU A 240 -9.75 -0.39 9.88
CA LEU A 240 -9.84 -0.05 11.30
C LEU A 240 -10.85 -0.93 12.03
N THR A 241 -12.03 -1.19 11.45
CA THR A 241 -13.06 -1.99 12.12
C THR A 241 -12.65 -3.45 12.32
N ASP A 242 -11.77 -3.97 11.46
CA ASP A 242 -11.25 -5.34 11.57
C ASP A 242 -10.23 -5.51 12.71
N LEU A 243 -9.75 -4.42 13.33
CA LEU A 243 -8.75 -4.47 14.40
C LEU A 243 -9.39 -4.64 15.79
N ASP A 244 -8.92 -5.63 16.56
CA ASP A 244 -9.38 -5.89 17.92
C ASP A 244 -9.17 -4.69 18.86
N SER A 245 -8.06 -3.95 18.69
CA SER A 245 -7.77 -2.76 19.49
C SER A 245 -8.76 -1.63 19.26
N VAL A 246 -9.30 -1.51 18.04
CA VAL A 246 -10.33 -0.51 17.69
C VAL A 246 -11.68 -0.96 18.22
N GLN A 247 -12.00 -2.25 18.19
CA GLN A 247 -13.21 -2.80 18.81
C GLN A 247 -13.21 -2.62 20.33
N ALA A 248 -12.04 -2.71 20.98
CA ALA A 248 -11.88 -2.42 22.40
C ALA A 248 -12.21 -0.95 22.76
N LEU A 249 -12.08 -0.01 21.81
CA LEU A 249 -12.45 1.40 22.03
C LEU A 249 -13.92 1.59 22.38
N ARG A 250 -14.79 0.66 22.01
CA ARG A 250 -16.21 0.69 22.37
C ARG A 250 -16.44 0.83 23.89
N ASN A 251 -15.55 0.26 24.69
CA ASN A 251 -15.64 0.31 26.15
C ASN A 251 -14.87 1.49 26.75
N SER A 252 -13.72 1.86 26.17
CA SER A 252 -12.86 2.90 26.74
C SER A 252 -13.24 4.32 26.29
N GLU A 253 -13.60 4.48 25.02
CA GLU A 253 -13.80 5.75 24.33
C GLU A 253 -15.03 5.66 23.41
N PRO A 254 -16.24 5.53 23.99
CA PRO A 254 -17.46 5.20 23.23
C PRO A 254 -17.83 6.26 22.19
N ILE A 255 -17.52 7.54 22.45
CA ILE A 255 -17.84 8.65 21.54
C ILE A 255 -17.04 8.54 20.23
N TYR A 256 -15.75 8.18 20.31
CA TYR A 256 -14.91 7.96 19.13
C TYR A 256 -15.38 6.74 18.33
N PHE A 257 -15.79 5.67 19.01
CA PHE A 257 -16.30 4.47 18.35
C PHE A 257 -17.66 4.72 17.68
N GLN A 258 -18.56 5.46 18.32
CA GLN A 258 -19.83 5.87 17.71
C GLN A 258 -19.59 6.69 16.43
N LEU A 259 -18.61 7.61 16.44
CA LEU A 259 -18.23 8.34 15.24
C LEU A 259 -17.72 7.42 14.12
N LEU A 260 -16.93 6.40 14.45
CA LEU A 260 -16.48 5.41 13.47
C LEU A 260 -17.64 4.60 12.89
N GLU A 261 -18.61 4.18 13.71
CA GLU A 261 -19.82 3.49 13.26
C GLU A 261 -20.60 4.37 12.27
N ILE A 262 -20.79 5.64 12.58
CA ILE A 262 -21.51 6.59 11.70
C ILE A 262 -20.85 6.69 10.32
N PHE A 263 -19.53 6.80 10.27
CA PHE A 263 -18.79 6.89 9.00
C PHE A 263 -18.83 5.58 8.21
N THR A 264 -18.89 4.45 8.91
CA THR A 264 -18.87 3.10 8.33
C THR A 264 -20.23 2.70 7.76
N SER A 265 -21.32 2.79 8.55
CA SER A 265 -22.65 2.30 8.17
C SER A 265 -23.70 3.37 7.95
N ASP A 266 -23.59 4.52 8.62
CA ASP A 266 -24.73 5.42 8.77
C ASP A 266 -24.70 6.62 7.81
N SER A 267 -25.67 7.52 8.00
CA SER A 267 -25.98 8.62 7.09
C SER A 267 -25.62 9.99 7.67
N LEU A 268 -25.76 11.03 6.85
CA LEU A 268 -25.58 12.41 7.27
C LEU A 268 -26.54 12.80 8.40
N ASP A 269 -27.76 12.27 8.42
CA ASP A 269 -28.75 12.59 9.46
C ASP A 269 -28.23 12.12 10.83
N ASP A 270 -27.68 10.91 10.91
CA ASP A 270 -27.10 10.34 12.13
C ASP A 270 -25.86 11.13 12.60
N PHE A 271 -25.07 11.67 11.66
CA PHE A 271 -23.94 12.55 11.99
C PHE A 271 -24.40 13.90 12.57
N ASN A 272 -25.50 14.45 12.06
CA ASN A 272 -26.07 15.68 12.62
C ASN A 272 -26.61 15.43 14.03
N ASP A 273 -27.35 14.34 14.24
CA ASP A 273 -27.85 13.94 15.57
C ASP A 273 -26.68 13.78 16.56
N PHE A 274 -25.58 13.14 16.13
CA PHE A 274 -24.36 13.03 16.95
C PHE A 274 -23.75 14.39 17.31
N ASN A 275 -23.72 15.32 16.35
CA ASN A 275 -23.17 16.66 16.57
C ASN A 275 -24.03 17.50 17.51
N ASP A 276 -25.36 17.33 17.45
CA ASP A 276 -26.32 17.97 18.36
C ASP A 276 -26.24 17.36 19.78
N GLU A 277 -26.00 16.06 19.91
CA GLU A 277 -25.80 15.39 21.20
C GLU A 277 -24.44 15.76 21.86
N HIS A 278 -23.41 16.00 21.06
CA HIS A 278 -22.03 16.23 21.51
C HIS A 278 -21.47 17.59 21.07
N GLU A 279 -22.25 18.66 21.24
CA GLU A 279 -21.84 20.02 20.87
C GLU A 279 -20.45 20.40 21.45
N GLY A 280 -19.54 20.84 20.57
CA GLY A 280 -18.18 21.27 20.93
C GLY A 280 -17.16 20.15 21.14
N TRP A 281 -17.56 18.87 21.06
CA TRP A 281 -16.64 17.75 21.24
C TRP A 281 -15.66 17.59 20.06
N ILE A 282 -16.11 17.84 18.83
CA ILE A 282 -15.30 17.73 17.60
C ILE A 282 -14.12 18.72 17.66
N GLU A 283 -14.39 19.98 18.03
CA GLU A 283 -13.38 21.03 18.16
C GLU A 283 -12.39 20.71 19.29
N THR A 284 -12.91 20.27 20.45
CA THR A 284 -12.09 19.86 21.60
C THR A 284 -11.18 18.68 21.28
N SER A 285 -11.62 17.81 20.37
CA SER A 285 -10.88 16.61 19.95
C SER A 285 -9.81 16.88 18.88
N GLY A 286 -9.73 18.11 18.37
CA GLY A 286 -8.80 18.54 17.33
C GLY A 286 -9.19 18.07 15.92
N LEU A 287 -10.46 17.77 15.70
CA LEU A 287 -10.99 17.35 14.39
C LEU A 287 -11.60 18.55 13.66
N ASP A 288 -11.47 18.58 12.33
CA ASP A 288 -12.11 19.60 11.49
C ASP A 288 -13.54 19.18 11.13
N GLY A 289 -14.54 19.79 11.77
CA GLY A 289 -15.96 19.53 11.52
C GLY A 289 -16.39 19.79 10.08
N SER A 290 -15.73 20.73 9.38
CA SER A 290 -16.04 21.03 7.98
C SER A 290 -15.53 19.92 7.04
N ALA A 291 -14.34 19.38 7.30
CA ALA A 291 -13.81 18.23 6.57
C ALA A 291 -14.64 16.97 6.83
N LEU A 292 -15.04 16.74 8.08
CA LEU A 292 -15.88 15.59 8.46
C LEU A 292 -17.27 15.65 7.80
N SER A 293 -17.95 16.81 7.88
CA SER A 293 -19.25 17.00 7.24
C SER A 293 -19.19 16.82 5.72
N ARG A 294 -18.12 17.30 5.08
CA ARG A 294 -17.88 17.04 3.64
C ARG A 294 -17.68 15.56 3.38
N LYS A 295 -16.88 14.86 4.19
CA LYS A 295 -16.60 13.44 4.01
C LYS A 295 -17.87 12.58 4.18
N ILE A 296 -18.65 12.79 5.25
CA ILE A 296 -19.89 12.02 5.46
C ILE A 296 -20.93 12.28 4.36
N ARG A 297 -20.97 13.49 3.77
CA ARG A 297 -21.79 13.78 2.58
C ARG A 297 -21.38 12.92 1.39
N LEU A 298 -20.10 12.89 1.04
CA LEU A 298 -19.59 12.06 -0.06
C LEU A 298 -19.92 10.58 0.15
N LEU A 299 -19.70 10.10 1.38
CA LEU A 299 -19.99 8.74 1.80
C LEU A 299 -21.51 8.46 1.71
N THR A 300 -22.37 9.37 2.16
CA THR A 300 -23.84 9.24 2.12
C THR A 300 -24.34 9.09 0.68
N LEU A 301 -23.80 9.89 -0.23
CA LEU A 301 -24.09 9.77 -1.65
C LEU A 301 -23.61 8.43 -2.24
N ALA A 302 -22.44 7.93 -1.82
CA ALA A 302 -21.95 6.62 -2.24
C ALA A 302 -22.87 5.48 -1.77
N SER A 303 -23.32 5.50 -0.52
CA SER A 303 -24.28 4.50 0.01
C SER A 303 -25.64 4.59 -0.68
N LEU A 304 -26.11 5.80 -1.00
CA LEU A 304 -27.35 6.01 -1.74
C LEU A 304 -27.25 5.47 -3.19
N ALA A 305 -26.10 5.65 -3.83
CA ALA A 305 -25.82 5.09 -5.15
C ALA A 305 -25.71 3.56 -5.10
N ALA A 306 -25.15 2.98 -4.02
CA ALA A 306 -25.08 1.54 -3.81
C ALA A 306 -26.46 0.90 -3.60
N SER A 307 -27.32 1.53 -2.78
CA SER A 307 -28.70 1.03 -2.56
C SER A 307 -29.58 1.16 -3.81
N SER A 308 -29.30 2.14 -4.67
CA SER A 308 -30.00 2.34 -5.95
C SER A 308 -29.39 1.54 -7.12
N GLY A 309 -28.54 0.55 -6.84
CA GLY A 309 -27.84 -0.24 -7.86
C GLY A 309 -28.73 -1.05 -8.80
N GLN A 310 -29.99 -1.31 -8.43
CA GLN A 310 -30.97 -2.00 -9.28
C GLN A 310 -31.54 -1.11 -10.39
N THR A 311 -31.89 0.14 -10.06
CA THR A 311 -32.45 1.10 -11.01
C THR A 311 -31.36 1.82 -11.81
N ARG A 312 -30.12 1.86 -11.29
CA ARG A 312 -28.95 2.55 -11.87
C ARG A 312 -29.21 4.02 -12.25
N SER A 313 -30.24 4.61 -11.65
CA SER A 313 -30.67 5.98 -11.91
C SER A 313 -31.11 6.61 -10.59
N LEU A 314 -30.51 7.74 -10.26
CA LEU A 314 -30.72 8.45 -9.01
C LEU A 314 -31.21 9.89 -9.30
N PRO A 315 -32.45 10.25 -8.96
CA PRO A 315 -32.97 11.61 -9.17
C PRO A 315 -32.27 12.64 -8.28
N TYR A 316 -32.07 13.85 -8.79
CA TYR A 316 -31.42 14.94 -8.04
C TYR A 316 -32.18 15.31 -6.76
N ALA A 317 -33.51 15.22 -6.77
CA ALA A 317 -34.33 15.50 -5.59
C ALA A 317 -34.01 14.56 -4.41
N GLN A 318 -33.71 13.29 -4.70
CA GLN A 318 -33.34 12.31 -3.69
C GLN A 318 -31.93 12.59 -3.15
N ILE A 319 -31.01 13.00 -4.03
CA ILE A 319 -29.64 13.39 -3.65
C ILE A 319 -29.66 14.65 -2.78
N ALA A 320 -30.37 15.69 -3.20
CA ALA A 320 -30.50 16.96 -2.47
C ALA A 320 -31.07 16.74 -1.07
N LYS A 321 -32.10 15.88 -0.96
CA LYS A 321 -32.70 15.53 0.33
C LYS A 321 -31.72 14.79 1.25
N ALA A 322 -31.02 13.77 0.73
CA ALA A 322 -30.09 12.96 1.52
C ALA A 322 -28.83 13.72 1.95
N LEU A 323 -28.37 14.68 1.14
CA LEU A 323 -27.21 15.52 1.43
C LEU A 323 -27.57 16.81 2.17
N GLN A 324 -28.86 17.11 2.31
CA GLN A 324 -29.39 18.36 2.87
C GLN A 324 -28.79 19.62 2.20
N ILE A 325 -28.72 19.62 0.87
CA ILE A 325 -28.16 20.71 0.06
C ILE A 325 -29.19 21.29 -0.91
N PRO A 326 -29.00 22.52 -1.40
CA PRO A 326 -29.76 23.06 -2.52
C PRO A 326 -29.63 22.17 -3.76
N SER A 327 -30.70 22.10 -4.57
CA SER A 327 -30.69 21.32 -5.81
C SER A 327 -29.64 21.79 -6.82
N GLU A 328 -29.23 23.06 -6.75
CA GLU A 328 -28.22 23.67 -7.61
C GLU A 328 -26.81 23.10 -7.36
N ASP A 329 -26.52 22.71 -6.12
CA ASP A 329 -25.19 22.22 -5.73
C ASP A 329 -25.02 20.72 -5.99
N VAL A 330 -26.10 19.99 -6.28
CA VAL A 330 -26.08 18.52 -6.47
C VAL A 330 -25.05 18.11 -7.51
N GLU A 331 -24.91 18.85 -8.61
CA GLU A 331 -23.97 18.52 -9.68
C GLU A 331 -22.52 18.58 -9.20
N MET A 332 -22.17 19.60 -8.40
CA MET A 332 -20.84 19.75 -7.82
C MET A 332 -20.50 18.60 -6.87
N TRP A 333 -21.45 18.19 -6.03
CA TRP A 333 -21.25 17.06 -5.12
C TRP A 333 -21.12 15.72 -5.85
N VAL A 334 -21.89 15.51 -6.92
CA VAL A 334 -21.75 14.30 -7.75
C VAL A 334 -20.39 14.27 -8.43
N ILE A 335 -19.89 15.41 -8.94
CA ILE A 335 -18.54 15.51 -9.52
C ILE A 335 -17.47 15.20 -8.47
N ASP A 336 -17.62 15.72 -7.25
CA ASP A 336 -16.67 15.48 -6.16
C ASP A 336 -16.64 13.99 -5.74
N VAL A 337 -17.80 13.32 -5.67
CA VAL A 337 -17.86 11.88 -5.39
C VAL A 337 -17.23 11.05 -6.50
N ILE A 338 -17.40 11.46 -7.76
CA ILE A 338 -16.73 10.79 -8.90
C ILE A 338 -15.22 11.00 -8.82
N ARG A 339 -14.76 12.23 -8.51
CA ARG A 339 -13.33 12.52 -8.34
C ARG A 339 -12.71 11.73 -7.18
N ALA A 340 -13.47 11.51 -6.11
CA ALA A 340 -13.08 10.67 -4.99
C ALA A 340 -13.03 9.16 -5.33
N GLY A 341 -13.53 8.75 -6.50
CA GLY A 341 -13.54 7.35 -6.93
C GLY A 341 -14.58 6.47 -6.22
N LEU A 342 -15.50 7.07 -5.46
CA LEU A 342 -16.53 6.35 -4.72
C LEU A 342 -17.67 5.87 -5.62
N VAL A 343 -17.96 6.61 -6.70
CA VAL A 343 -19.01 6.29 -7.67
C VAL A 343 -18.54 6.65 -9.08
N GLU A 344 -18.90 5.84 -10.06
CA GLU A 344 -18.72 6.13 -11.48
C GLU A 344 -20.09 6.24 -12.15
N GLY A 345 -20.29 7.24 -12.98
CA GLY A 345 -21.56 7.45 -13.64
C GLY A 345 -21.58 8.62 -14.62
N LYS A 346 -22.75 8.86 -15.18
CA LYS A 346 -23.01 9.98 -16.10
C LYS A 346 -24.11 10.86 -15.56
N LEU A 347 -23.89 12.17 -15.64
CA LEU A 347 -24.85 13.17 -15.23
C LEU A 347 -25.80 13.49 -16.39
N SER A 348 -27.11 13.45 -16.16
CA SER A 348 -28.13 13.82 -17.15
C SER A 348 -28.90 15.04 -16.67
N GLN A 349 -28.35 16.22 -16.95
CA GLN A 349 -28.89 17.52 -16.52
C GLN A 349 -30.33 17.76 -17.01
N LEU A 350 -30.65 17.40 -18.26
CA LEU A 350 -32.01 17.57 -18.81
C LEU A 350 -33.07 16.78 -18.03
N ASN A 351 -32.72 15.57 -17.61
CA ASN A 351 -33.62 14.68 -16.88
C ASN A 351 -33.46 14.78 -15.36
N GLN A 352 -32.60 15.69 -14.86
CA GLN A 352 -32.29 15.86 -13.43
C GLN A 352 -32.00 14.53 -12.73
N THR A 353 -31.21 13.67 -13.39
CA THR A 353 -30.90 12.30 -12.94
C THR A 353 -29.42 12.00 -13.11
N PHE A 354 -28.88 11.24 -12.15
CA PHE A 354 -27.55 10.70 -12.18
C PHE A 354 -27.60 9.21 -12.52
N LEU A 355 -27.00 8.82 -13.64
CA LEU A 355 -26.93 7.45 -14.12
C LEU A 355 -25.68 6.77 -13.54
N ILE A 356 -25.90 5.74 -12.73
CA ILE A 356 -24.83 5.05 -12.00
C ILE A 356 -24.31 3.89 -12.83
N HIS A 357 -23.00 3.84 -13.07
CA HIS A 357 -22.33 2.71 -13.70
C HIS A 357 -21.76 1.74 -12.66
N ARG A 358 -21.09 2.30 -11.64
CA ARG A 358 -20.46 1.58 -10.54
C ARG A 358 -20.58 2.41 -9.27
N SER A 359 -20.79 1.75 -8.14
CA SER A 359 -20.73 2.36 -6.81
C SER A 359 -19.90 1.47 -5.89
N THR A 360 -19.15 2.12 -5.00
CA THR A 360 -18.39 1.45 -3.94
C THR A 360 -19.29 1.23 -2.73
N TYR A 361 -19.30 0.00 -2.20
CA TYR A 361 -19.98 -0.31 -0.94
C TYR A 361 -19.03 0.00 0.21
N ARG A 362 -19.50 0.78 1.21
CA ARG A 362 -18.69 1.08 2.41
C ARG A 362 -18.48 -0.13 3.30
N VAL A 363 -19.48 -1.00 3.40
CA VAL A 363 -19.43 -2.26 4.14
C VAL A 363 -19.79 -3.38 3.19
N PHE A 364 -18.89 -4.36 3.07
CA PHE A 364 -19.10 -5.54 2.24
C PHE A 364 -19.34 -6.78 3.12
N GLY A 365 -20.60 -7.02 3.46
CA GLY A 365 -21.02 -8.12 4.32
C GLY A 365 -21.54 -9.34 3.56
N GLU A 366 -22.13 -10.27 4.32
CA GLU A 366 -22.66 -11.53 3.79
C GLU A 366 -23.78 -11.30 2.76
N ASN A 367 -24.62 -10.29 2.95
CA ASN A 367 -25.70 -9.97 2.02
C ASN A 367 -25.18 -9.60 0.62
N GLN A 368 -24.10 -8.82 0.58
CA GLN A 368 -23.43 -8.44 -0.67
C GLN A 368 -22.77 -9.66 -1.32
N TRP A 369 -22.13 -10.55 -0.53
CA TRP A 369 -21.59 -11.82 -1.03
C TRP A 369 -22.66 -12.72 -1.65
N ARG A 370 -23.84 -12.82 -1.01
CA ARG A 370 -24.98 -13.58 -1.56
C ARG A 370 -25.49 -12.98 -2.87
N GLU A 371 -25.54 -11.67 -2.99
CA GLU A 371 -25.91 -11.00 -4.23
C GLU A 371 -24.90 -11.29 -5.36
N VAL A 372 -23.60 -11.22 -5.07
CA VAL A 372 -22.54 -11.57 -6.02
C VAL A 372 -22.66 -13.02 -6.46
N ALA A 373 -22.85 -13.96 -5.52
CA ALA A 373 -23.03 -15.37 -5.83
C ALA A 373 -24.23 -15.61 -6.76
N SER A 374 -25.37 -14.98 -6.46
CA SER A 374 -26.58 -15.06 -7.29
C SER A 374 -26.36 -14.53 -8.71
N ARG A 375 -25.71 -13.36 -8.85
CA ARG A 375 -25.37 -12.78 -10.16
C ARG A 375 -24.40 -13.66 -10.94
N LEU A 376 -23.41 -14.26 -10.27
CA LEU A 376 -22.45 -15.17 -10.89
C LEU A 376 -23.11 -16.47 -11.34
N ASP A 377 -24.05 -17.01 -10.56
CA ASP A 377 -24.87 -18.16 -10.96
C ASP A 377 -25.74 -17.85 -12.19
N MET A 378 -26.39 -16.68 -12.23
CA MET A 378 -27.13 -16.24 -13.42
C MET A 378 -26.22 -16.12 -14.64
N TRP A 379 -25.00 -15.58 -14.47
CA TRP A 379 -24.05 -15.46 -15.55
C TRP A 379 -23.55 -16.82 -16.03
N ARG A 380 -23.22 -17.74 -15.12
CA ARG A 380 -22.87 -19.13 -15.44
C ARG A 380 -23.98 -19.81 -16.24
N ASN A 381 -25.23 -19.68 -15.80
CA ASN A 381 -26.37 -20.29 -16.49
C ASN A 381 -26.57 -19.66 -17.87
N SER A 382 -26.36 -18.36 -18.01
CA SER A 382 -26.45 -17.65 -19.29
C SER A 382 -25.36 -18.11 -20.28
N LEU A 383 -24.11 -18.23 -19.82
CA LEU A 383 -22.99 -18.74 -20.63
C LEU A 383 -23.20 -20.19 -21.04
N THR A 384 -23.74 -21.02 -20.14
CA THR A 384 -24.11 -22.41 -20.45
C THR A 384 -25.21 -22.44 -21.52
N GLY A 385 -26.20 -21.54 -21.42
CA GLY A 385 -27.24 -21.36 -22.43
C GLY A 385 -26.66 -20.99 -23.80
N VAL A 386 -25.75 -20.02 -23.86
CA VAL A 386 -25.05 -19.62 -25.10
C VAL A 386 -24.25 -20.78 -25.68
N LEU A 387 -23.54 -21.53 -24.84
CA LEU A 387 -22.76 -22.70 -25.27
C LEU A 387 -23.67 -23.78 -25.87
N ASN A 388 -24.82 -24.04 -25.26
CA ASN A 388 -25.81 -24.99 -25.79
C ASN A 388 -26.38 -24.52 -27.13
N VAL A 389 -26.67 -23.21 -27.28
CA VAL A 389 -27.13 -22.65 -28.56
C VAL A 389 -26.06 -22.84 -29.63
N ILE A 390 -24.79 -22.51 -29.34
CA ILE A 390 -23.67 -22.70 -30.28
C ILE A 390 -23.50 -24.18 -30.67
N GLN A 391 -23.63 -25.10 -29.71
CA GLN A 391 -23.57 -26.54 -30.00
C GLN A 391 -24.73 -26.98 -30.89
N SER A 392 -25.95 -26.54 -30.59
CA SER A 392 -27.13 -26.87 -31.40
C SER A 392 -27.09 -26.30 -32.82
N GLU A 393 -26.58 -25.08 -32.99
CA GLU A 393 -26.38 -24.46 -34.30
C GLU A 393 -25.27 -25.16 -35.09
N LYS A 394 -24.19 -25.59 -34.42
CA LYS A 394 -23.15 -26.41 -35.04
C LYS A 394 -23.70 -27.75 -35.53
N GLU A 395 -24.54 -28.41 -34.73
CA GLU A 395 -25.17 -29.68 -35.11
C GLU A 395 -26.16 -29.49 -36.26
N ARG A 396 -26.99 -28.44 -36.23
CA ARG A 396 -27.88 -28.07 -37.34
C ARG A 396 -27.12 -27.80 -38.62
N PHE A 397 -26.05 -27.01 -38.56
CA PHE A 397 -25.23 -26.71 -39.74
C PHE A 397 -24.60 -27.97 -40.33
N LEU A 398 -24.16 -28.92 -39.50
CA LEU A 398 -23.65 -30.20 -39.97
C LEU A 398 -24.76 -31.06 -40.62
N GLN A 399 -25.95 -31.10 -40.02
CA GLN A 399 -27.10 -31.80 -40.58
C GLN A 399 -27.56 -31.20 -41.92
N GLU A 400 -27.65 -29.88 -42.02
CA GLU A 400 -27.99 -29.18 -43.26
C GLU A 400 -26.94 -29.45 -44.34
N ARG A 401 -25.64 -29.42 -44.01
CA ARG A 401 -24.58 -29.79 -44.96
C ARG A 401 -24.67 -31.24 -45.42
N GLU A 402 -24.98 -32.18 -44.51
CA GLU A 402 -25.17 -33.58 -44.87
C GLU A 402 -26.40 -33.79 -45.76
N GLU A 403 -27.51 -33.10 -45.47
CA GLU A 403 -28.73 -33.15 -46.26
C GLU A 403 -28.53 -32.53 -47.65
N GLU A 404 -27.82 -31.40 -47.75
CA GLU A 404 -27.42 -30.81 -49.03
C GLU A 404 -26.53 -31.76 -49.83
N GLN A 405 -25.54 -32.39 -49.19
CA GLN A 405 -24.69 -33.39 -49.85
C GLN A 405 -25.48 -34.59 -50.36
N ARG A 406 -26.39 -35.15 -49.55
CA ARG A 406 -27.27 -36.25 -49.98
C ARG A 406 -28.23 -35.82 -51.09
N GLN A 407 -28.74 -34.59 -51.07
CA GLN A 407 -29.59 -34.06 -52.15
C GLN A 407 -28.82 -33.86 -53.45
N VAL A 408 -27.56 -33.38 -53.38
CA VAL A 408 -26.68 -33.25 -54.54
C VAL A 408 -26.34 -34.63 -55.11
N GLU A 409 -26.00 -35.60 -54.25
CA GLU A 409 -25.70 -36.97 -54.65
C GLU A 409 -26.92 -37.67 -55.28
N ALA A 410 -28.11 -37.55 -54.68
CA ALA A 410 -29.35 -38.08 -55.23
C ALA A 410 -29.76 -37.41 -56.56
N LYS A 411 -29.48 -36.11 -56.74
CA LYS A 411 -29.66 -35.43 -58.03
C LYS A 411 -28.65 -35.91 -59.07
N LEU A 412 -27.40 -36.16 -58.69
CA LEU A 412 -26.37 -36.74 -59.56
C LEU A 412 -26.75 -38.16 -60.01
N GLU A 413 -27.21 -39.00 -59.10
CA GLU A 413 -27.67 -40.36 -59.42
C GLU A 413 -28.91 -40.37 -60.32
N ARG A 414 -29.88 -39.48 -60.10
CA ARG A 414 -31.03 -39.33 -61.00
C ARG A 414 -30.65 -38.81 -62.38
N ALA A 415 -29.64 -37.94 -62.48
CA ALA A 415 -29.12 -37.47 -63.76
C ALA A 415 -28.32 -38.57 -64.50
N SER A 416 -27.63 -39.45 -63.76
CA SER A 416 -26.88 -40.59 -64.28
C SER A 416 -27.78 -41.78 -64.69
N GLY A 417 -28.90 -42.00 -63.98
CA GLY A 417 -29.86 -43.07 -64.24
C GLY A 417 -30.93 -42.77 -65.29
N GLY A 418 -30.93 -41.58 -65.88
CA GLY A 418 -31.88 -41.12 -66.90
C GLY A 418 -31.57 -41.61 -68.32
N GLY A 419 -31.17 -42.87 -68.47
CA GLY A 419 -31.01 -43.54 -69.77
C GLY A 419 -31.95 -44.73 -69.85
N ASN A 420 -33.06 -44.57 -70.59
CA ASN A 420 -33.91 -45.63 -71.18
C ASN A 420 -35.28 -45.93 -70.52
N MET A 421 -36.32 -45.85 -71.36
CA MET A 421 -37.75 -46.26 -71.20
C MET A 421 -38.60 -45.49 -70.18
N GLY A 422 -39.87 -45.17 -70.40
CA GLY A 422 -40.80 -45.54 -71.46
C GLY A 422 -42.19 -44.97 -71.12
N ARG A 423 -42.76 -44.30 -72.11
CA ARG A 423 -44.10 -43.72 -72.25
C ARG A 423 -45.25 -44.54 -71.60
N ALA A 424 -45.96 -43.94 -70.64
CA ALA A 424 -47.37 -44.23 -70.35
C ALA A 424 -48.06 -43.00 -69.75
N GLN A 425 -49.32 -42.81 -70.14
CA GLN A 425 -50.05 -41.55 -70.20
C GLN A 425 -51.35 -41.67 -69.38
N GLN A 426 -51.59 -40.78 -68.42
CA GLN A 426 -52.92 -40.23 -68.04
C GLN A 426 -52.73 -39.17 -66.94
N GLN A 427 -52.90 -37.88 -67.25
CA GLN A 427 -54.15 -37.09 -67.22
C GLN A 427 -54.42 -36.59 -65.78
N GLN A 428 -53.99 -35.37 -65.41
CA GLN A 428 -54.60 -34.05 -65.66
C GLN A 428 -55.23 -33.53 -64.36
N GLY A 429 -54.70 -32.41 -63.85
CA GLY A 429 -55.18 -31.72 -62.67
C GLY A 429 -54.27 -30.54 -62.35
N GLY A 430 -54.37 -29.47 -63.14
CA GLY A 430 -53.62 -28.23 -62.93
C GLY A 430 -54.35 -27.27 -61.99
N GLN A 431 -53.60 -26.66 -61.07
CA GLN A 431 -53.75 -25.33 -60.44
C GLN A 431 -52.77 -25.31 -59.25
N GLY A 432 -51.96 -24.31 -58.95
CA GLY A 432 -51.80 -22.98 -59.49
C GLY A 432 -50.41 -22.43 -59.17
N LYS A 433 -50.04 -21.39 -59.90
CA LYS A 433 -48.77 -20.67 -59.84
C LYS A 433 -48.58 -19.97 -58.48
N GLY A 434 -47.34 -19.99 -57.99
CA GLY A 434 -46.89 -19.10 -56.93
C GLY A 434 -45.38 -19.19 -56.75
N LYS A 435 -44.61 -18.46 -57.58
CA LYS A 435 -43.19 -18.17 -57.31
C LYS A 435 -43.10 -17.40 -55.99
N PRO A 436 -42.01 -17.60 -55.22
CA PRO A 436 -41.27 -16.45 -54.74
C PRO A 436 -39.88 -16.39 -55.37
N ARG A 437 -39.50 -15.14 -55.56
CA ARG A 437 -38.34 -14.59 -56.23
C ARG A 437 -37.11 -14.81 -55.33
N PHE A 438 -36.05 -15.40 -55.89
CA PHE A 438 -34.70 -15.25 -55.35
C PHE A 438 -34.41 -13.74 -55.26
N LYS A 439 -34.10 -13.25 -54.07
CA LYS A 439 -33.42 -11.97 -53.88
C LYS A 439 -31.99 -12.36 -53.51
N GLU A 440 -31.08 -12.14 -54.46
CA GLU A 440 -29.65 -12.05 -54.22
C GLU A 440 -29.43 -11.04 -53.08
N ILE A 441 -28.67 -11.46 -52.07
CA ILE A 441 -28.06 -10.56 -51.11
C ILE A 441 -26.76 -10.16 -51.78
N ASP A 442 -26.67 -8.88 -52.13
CA ASP A 442 -25.44 -8.22 -52.53
C ASP A 442 -24.41 -8.39 -51.40
N GLU A 443 -23.28 -9.02 -51.75
CA GLU A 443 -22.00 -8.73 -51.13
C GLU A 443 -21.64 -7.29 -51.53
N ASP A 444 -21.58 -6.37 -50.59
CA ASP A 444 -20.66 -5.23 -50.61
C ASP A 444 -20.58 -4.54 -49.24
N ALA A 445 -19.36 -4.49 -48.72
CA ALA A 445 -18.71 -3.44 -47.93
C ALA A 445 -19.51 -2.65 -46.85
N ASP A 446 -19.18 -2.88 -45.57
CA ASP A 446 -18.26 -2.01 -44.79
C ASP A 446 -17.91 -2.65 -43.42
#